data_AF-A0A9W7WZY6-F1
#
_entry.id   AF-A0A9W7WZY6-F1
#
_cell.length_a   1.000
_cell.length_b   1.000
_cell.length_c   1.000
_cell.angle_alpha   90.00
_cell.angle_beta   90.00
_cell.angle_gamma   90.00
#
_symmetry.space_group_name_H-M   'P 1'
#
loop_
_entity.id
_entity.type
_entity.pdbx_description
1 polymer ?
#
loop_
_entity_poly.entity_id
_entity_poly.type
_entity_poly.pdbx_seq_one_letter_code
_entity_poly.pdbx_strand_id
1 'polypeptide(L)'
;TTTTGQLWAFMRQKGCNFSRWSCDTLPHPKQQDGTSCGVFALKFAECVLREETIVFRNTPEGVEELRKAIAVTLLQNSVFKSSEKCGFCLCVFAKFQIACDCCSRWYHQSCVQWTSKVNFLCPACEN
;
A
#
# COMPACT_ATOMS: atom_id res chain seq x y z
N THR A 1 20.90 -15.22 -40.37
CA THR A 1 20.19 -14.86 -39.11
C THR A 1 20.36 -13.37 -38.90
N THR A 2 19.38 -12.58 -39.33
CA THR A 2 19.42 -11.11 -39.23
C THR A 2 19.04 -10.72 -37.81
N THR A 3 19.95 -10.06 -37.08
CA THR A 3 19.68 -9.61 -35.70
C THR A 3 18.71 -8.44 -35.71
N THR A 4 17.90 -8.31 -34.65
CA THR A 4 16.83 -7.30 -34.50
C THR A 4 17.30 -5.87 -34.79
N GLY A 5 18.58 -5.57 -34.49
CA GLY A 5 19.20 -4.27 -34.79
C GLY A 5 19.35 -3.94 -36.28
N GLN A 6 19.57 -4.94 -37.14
CA GLN A 6 19.69 -4.73 -38.60
C GLN A 6 18.32 -4.45 -39.24
N LEU A 7 17.26 -5.09 -38.74
CA LEU A 7 15.88 -4.86 -39.17
C LEU A 7 15.40 -3.43 -38.83
N TRP A 8 15.72 -2.93 -37.63
CA TRP A 8 15.37 -1.55 -37.23
C TRP A 8 16.09 -0.49 -38.06
N ALA A 9 17.35 -0.73 -38.44
CA ALA A 9 18.11 0.18 -39.31
C ALA A 9 17.53 0.25 -40.73
N PHE A 10 17.19 -0.90 -41.33
CA PHE A 10 16.55 -0.98 -42.65
C PHE A 10 15.18 -0.28 -42.69
N MET A 11 14.35 -0.48 -41.68
CA MET A 11 13.00 0.11 -41.63
C MET A 11 13.02 1.63 -41.37
N ARG A 12 14.00 2.15 -40.62
CA ARG A 12 14.23 3.61 -40.50
C ARG A 12 14.58 4.25 -41.84
N GLN A 13 15.35 3.55 -42.66
CA GLN A 13 15.70 3.99 -44.02
C GLN A 13 14.48 4.11 -44.95
N LYS A 14 13.36 3.45 -44.60
CA LYS A 14 12.08 3.52 -45.31
C LYS A 14 11.13 4.60 -44.76
N GLY A 15 11.60 5.47 -43.86
CA GLY A 15 10.81 6.59 -43.33
C GLY A 15 9.70 6.18 -42.35
N CYS A 16 9.70 4.92 -41.90
CA CYS A 16 8.68 4.42 -40.99
C CYS A 16 9.07 4.76 -39.55
N ASN A 17 8.34 5.69 -38.94
CA ASN A 17 8.65 6.26 -37.63
C ASN A 17 8.08 5.36 -36.52
N PHE A 18 8.83 4.34 -36.14
CA PHE A 18 8.41 3.43 -35.08
C PHE A 18 8.83 3.95 -33.69
N SER A 19 7.94 3.75 -32.74
CA SER A 19 8.15 3.99 -31.32
C SER A 19 9.41 3.25 -30.83
N ARG A 20 10.29 3.96 -30.11
CA ARG A 20 11.51 3.40 -29.48
C ARG A 20 11.22 2.73 -28.13
N TRP A 21 9.95 2.51 -27.80
CA TRP A 21 9.57 1.89 -26.54
C TRP A 21 10.09 0.45 -26.51
N SER A 22 10.95 0.15 -25.54
CA SER A 22 11.32 -1.21 -25.18
C SER A 22 10.46 -1.68 -24.01
N CYS A 23 10.37 -3.00 -23.85
CA CYS A 23 9.73 -3.62 -22.70
C CYS A 23 10.79 -4.47 -22.01
N ASP A 24 11.01 -4.22 -20.73
CA ASP A 24 11.99 -4.93 -19.91
C ASP A 24 11.37 -5.29 -18.56
N THR A 25 11.90 -6.35 -17.94
CA THR A 25 11.50 -6.76 -16.59
C THR A 25 12.61 -6.41 -15.61
N LEU A 26 12.29 -5.56 -14.63
CA LEU A 26 13.22 -5.26 -13.55
C LEU A 26 13.35 -6.47 -12.61
N PRO A 27 14.54 -6.80 -12.08
CA PRO A 27 14.68 -7.83 -11.05
C PRO A 27 13.93 -7.43 -9.77
N HIS A 28 13.12 -8.32 -9.21
CA HIS A 28 12.30 -8.05 -8.02
C HIS A 28 11.95 -9.34 -7.25
N PRO A 29 11.67 -9.25 -5.92
CA PRO A 29 11.17 -10.37 -5.13
C PRO A 29 9.86 -10.92 -5.71
N LYS A 30 9.77 -12.25 -5.81
CA LYS A 30 8.54 -12.94 -6.24
C LYS A 30 7.59 -13.13 -5.06
N GLN A 31 6.32 -12.83 -5.29
CA GLN A 31 5.24 -13.16 -4.37
C GLN A 31 5.11 -14.68 -4.21
N GLN A 32 4.91 -15.14 -2.96
CA GLN A 32 4.84 -16.55 -2.60
C GLN A 32 3.41 -17.05 -2.32
N ASP A 33 2.41 -16.17 -2.35
CA ASP A 33 1.01 -16.46 -2.03
C ASP A 33 0.05 -15.88 -3.10
N GLY A 34 -1.26 -16.05 -2.92
CA GLY A 34 -2.28 -15.49 -3.81
C GLY A 34 -2.93 -14.18 -3.34
N THR A 35 -2.50 -13.60 -2.22
CA THR A 35 -3.23 -12.52 -1.52
C THR A 35 -2.41 -11.27 -1.26
N SER A 36 -1.10 -11.30 -1.55
CA SER A 36 -0.16 -10.22 -1.25
C SER A 36 0.18 -9.31 -2.42
N CYS A 37 -0.47 -9.47 -3.58
CA CYS A 37 -0.18 -8.69 -4.80
C CYS A 37 -0.23 -7.17 -4.59
N GLY A 38 -1.16 -6.68 -3.77
CA GLY A 38 -1.23 -5.25 -3.42
C GLY A 38 -0.01 -4.75 -2.66
N VAL A 39 0.54 -5.55 -1.75
CA VAL A 39 1.76 -5.20 -0.99
C VAL A 39 2.96 -5.11 -1.93
N PHE A 40 3.12 -6.10 -2.82
CA PHE A 40 4.23 -6.15 -3.77
C PHE A 40 4.14 -5.01 -4.80
N ALA A 41 2.94 -4.71 -5.31
CA ALA A 41 2.72 -3.59 -6.23
C ALA A 41 3.10 -2.25 -5.59
N LEU A 42 2.70 -2.02 -4.32
CA LEU A 42 3.06 -0.81 -3.59
C LEU A 42 4.57 -0.69 -3.37
N LYS A 43 5.22 -1.77 -2.90
CA LYS A 43 6.67 -1.76 -2.68
C LYS A 43 7.47 -1.63 -3.98
N PHE A 44 7.00 -2.22 -5.06
CA PHE A 44 7.58 -2.03 -6.39
C PHE A 44 7.50 -0.56 -6.82
N ALA A 45 6.32 0.04 -6.76
CA ALA A 45 6.13 1.45 -7.12
C ALA A 45 6.98 2.38 -6.23
N GLU A 46 7.04 2.10 -4.93
CA GLU A 46 7.86 2.83 -3.97
C GLU A 46 9.36 2.81 -4.30
N CYS A 47 9.91 1.66 -4.68
CA CYS A 47 11.31 1.57 -5.08
C CYS A 47 11.56 2.28 -6.41
N VAL A 48 10.68 2.11 -7.40
CA VAL A 48 10.81 2.77 -8.71
C VAL A 48 10.76 4.29 -8.58
N LEU A 49 9.83 4.82 -7.78
CA LEU A 49 9.70 6.28 -7.57
C LEU A 49 10.88 6.88 -6.80
N ARG A 50 11.60 6.07 -6.01
CA ARG A 50 12.82 6.48 -5.30
C ARG A 50 14.10 6.20 -6.08
N GLU A 51 13.99 5.63 -7.28
CA GLU A 51 15.14 5.18 -8.08
C GLU A 51 16.03 4.17 -7.32
N GLU A 52 15.42 3.36 -6.46
CA GLU A 52 16.09 2.33 -5.66
C GLU A 52 15.98 0.94 -6.32
N THR A 53 16.90 0.05 -5.93
CA THR A 53 16.78 -1.37 -6.31
C THR A 53 15.53 -1.96 -5.65
N ILE A 54 14.78 -2.76 -6.42
CA ILE A 54 13.52 -3.32 -5.96
C ILE A 54 13.82 -4.53 -5.06
N VAL A 55 14.15 -4.26 -3.79
CA VAL A 55 14.50 -5.27 -2.80
C VAL A 55 13.68 -5.04 -1.54
N PHE A 56 12.87 -6.03 -1.16
CA PHE A 56 12.10 -6.04 0.07
C PHE A 56 11.85 -7.49 0.52
N ARG A 57 11.60 -7.68 1.82
CA ARG A 57 11.40 -8.99 2.43
C ARG A 57 10.10 -9.61 1.90
N ASN A 58 10.20 -10.77 1.26
CA ASN A 58 9.07 -11.50 0.67
C ASN A 58 8.72 -12.81 1.42
N THR A 59 9.25 -12.99 2.63
CA THR A 59 8.81 -14.06 3.53
C THR A 59 7.43 -13.71 4.11
N PRO A 60 6.63 -14.69 4.56
CA PRO A 60 5.31 -14.42 5.15
C PRO A 60 5.34 -13.39 6.27
N GLU A 61 6.32 -13.48 7.17
CA GLU A 61 6.50 -12.55 8.30
C GLU A 61 6.86 -11.15 7.80
N GLY A 62 7.74 -11.05 6.79
CA GLY A 62 8.09 -9.78 6.17
C GLY A 62 6.93 -9.12 5.46
N VAL A 63 6.10 -9.91 4.78
CA VAL A 63 4.89 -9.40 4.12
C VAL A 63 3.90 -8.89 5.16
N GLU A 64 3.75 -9.54 6.31
CA GLU A 64 2.90 -9.05 7.40
C GLU A 64 3.41 -7.75 8.01
N GLU A 65 4.72 -7.62 8.21
CA GLU A 65 5.36 -6.36 8.62
C GLU A 65 5.07 -5.23 7.61
N LEU A 66 5.20 -5.52 6.31
CA LEU A 66 4.89 -4.57 5.24
C LEU A 66 3.41 -4.19 5.22
N ARG A 67 2.49 -5.15 5.39
CA ARG A 67 1.04 -4.89 5.49
C ARG A 67 0.75 -3.91 6.62
N LYS A 68 1.33 -4.16 7.80
CA LYS A 68 1.16 -3.28 8.96
C LYS A 68 1.72 -1.88 8.70
N ALA A 69 2.92 -1.79 8.12
CA ALA A 69 3.53 -0.49 7.78
C ALA A 69 2.70 0.30 6.77
N ILE A 70 2.18 -0.35 5.73
CA ILE A 70 1.29 0.25 4.74
C ILE A 70 0.01 0.73 5.42
N ALA A 71 -0.62 -0.10 6.24
CA ALA A 71 -1.85 0.25 6.95
C ALA A 71 -1.65 1.48 7.86
N VAL A 72 -0.57 1.51 8.64
CA VAL A 72 -0.22 2.65 9.50
C VAL A 72 -0.02 3.92 8.67
N THR A 73 0.75 3.83 7.58
CA THR A 73 1.01 4.97 6.68
C THR A 73 -0.27 5.52 6.10
N LEU A 74 -1.16 4.65 5.60
CA LEU A 74 -2.47 5.03 5.07
C LEU A 74 -3.33 5.69 6.16
N LEU A 75 -3.37 5.14 7.36
CA LEU A 75 -4.15 5.71 8.47
C LEU A 75 -3.61 7.08 8.89
N GLN A 76 -2.30 7.27 8.94
CA GLN A 76 -1.67 8.54 9.31
C GLN A 76 -1.88 9.64 8.25
N ASN A 77 -1.86 9.27 6.97
CA ASN A 77 -1.98 10.22 5.85
C ASN A 77 -3.41 10.34 5.31
N SER A 78 -4.33 9.48 5.76
CA SER A 78 -5.73 9.60 5.40
C SER A 78 -6.30 10.91 5.94
N VAL A 79 -7.00 11.66 5.08
CA VAL A 79 -7.81 12.83 5.45
C VAL A 79 -9.10 12.35 6.13
N PHE A 80 -8.97 11.41 7.07
CA PHE A 80 -10.10 10.81 7.75
C PHE A 80 -10.75 11.89 8.60
N LYS A 81 -11.84 12.47 8.08
CA LYS A 81 -12.76 13.26 8.89
C LYS A 81 -13.40 12.30 9.88
N SER A 82 -12.80 12.24 11.08
CA SER A 82 -13.19 11.34 12.17
C SER A 82 -14.65 11.51 12.61
N SER A 83 -15.34 12.52 12.11
CA SER A 83 -16.72 12.86 12.47
C SER A 83 -17.78 11.88 11.94
N GLU A 84 -17.49 11.02 10.96
CA GLU A 84 -18.56 10.25 10.29
C GLU A 84 -18.35 8.73 10.24
N LYS A 85 -17.13 8.23 10.47
CA LYS A 85 -16.82 6.80 10.35
C LYS A 85 -15.97 6.28 11.51
N CYS A 86 -16.20 5.02 11.87
CA CYS A 86 -15.42 4.33 12.89
C CYS A 86 -13.97 4.10 12.44
N GLY A 87 -12.99 4.48 13.27
CA GLY A 87 -11.56 4.30 12.99
C GLY A 87 -11.06 2.85 13.01
N PHE A 88 -11.92 1.87 13.29
CA PHE A 88 -11.59 0.44 13.27
C PHE A 88 -12.24 -0.29 12.09
N CYS A 89 -13.57 -0.23 11.95
CA CYS A 89 -14.29 -0.94 10.88
C CYS A 89 -14.63 -0.08 9.66
N LEU A 90 -14.39 1.24 9.72
CA LEU A 90 -14.70 2.21 8.66
C LEU A 90 -16.19 2.35 8.28
N CYS A 91 -17.10 1.70 9.03
CA CYS A 91 -18.54 1.89 8.87
C CYS A 91 -18.99 3.25 9.43
N VAL A 92 -20.11 3.76 8.90
CA VAL A 92 -20.79 4.96 9.42
C VAL A 92 -21.34 4.72 10.82
N PHE A 93 -21.35 5.76 11.66
CA PHE A 93 -21.85 5.66 13.02
C PHE A 93 -23.37 5.47 13.05
N ALA A 94 -23.82 4.37 13.66
CA ALA A 94 -25.24 4.09 13.85
C ALA A 94 -25.72 4.39 15.29
N LYS A 95 -24.88 4.16 16.31
CA LYS A 95 -25.06 4.46 17.76
C LYS A 95 -23.82 4.02 18.57
N PHE A 96 -23.65 4.55 19.79
CA PHE A 96 -22.60 4.19 20.77
C PHE A 96 -21.16 4.31 20.28
N GLN A 97 -20.65 5.53 20.39
CA GLN A 97 -19.32 5.91 19.92
C GLN A 97 -18.45 6.41 21.07
N ILE A 98 -17.14 6.21 20.94
CA ILE A 98 -16.15 6.70 21.89
C ILE A 98 -14.98 7.33 21.12
N ALA A 99 -14.51 8.48 21.58
CA ALA A 99 -13.36 9.17 21.01
C ALA A 99 -12.10 8.80 21.80
N CYS A 100 -11.01 8.52 21.08
CA CYS A 100 -9.70 8.31 21.70
C CYS A 100 -9.21 9.62 22.34
N ASP A 101 -8.77 9.57 23.59
CA ASP A 101 -8.30 10.74 24.33
C ASP A 101 -6.98 11.32 23.78
N CYS A 102 -6.16 10.48 23.12
CA CYS A 102 -4.90 10.90 22.50
C CYS A 102 -5.07 11.51 21.09
N CYS A 103 -5.73 10.80 20.15
CA CYS A 103 -5.82 11.23 18.75
C CYS A 103 -7.19 11.78 18.31
N SER A 104 -8.16 11.82 19.22
CA SER A 104 -9.53 12.31 18.97
C SER A 104 -10.28 11.60 17.83
N ARG A 105 -9.83 10.40 17.42
CA ARG A 105 -10.55 9.55 16.45
C ARG A 105 -11.71 8.84 17.14
N TRP A 106 -12.82 8.69 16.43
CA TRP A 106 -14.03 8.03 16.93
C TRP A 106 -14.11 6.56 16.54
N TYR A 107 -14.65 5.74 17.43
CA TYR A 107 -14.78 4.29 17.28
C TYR A 107 -16.15 3.83 17.77
N HIS A 108 -16.70 2.78 17.15
CA HIS A 108 -17.80 2.05 17.78
C HIS A 108 -17.28 1.40 19.06
N GLN A 109 -18.01 1.53 20.16
CA GLN A 109 -17.63 0.90 21.43
C GLN A 109 -17.43 -0.62 21.27
N SER A 110 -18.25 -1.27 20.44
CA SER A 110 -18.13 -2.70 20.12
C SER A 110 -16.88 -3.05 19.33
N CYS A 111 -16.41 -2.17 18.44
CA CYS A 111 -15.21 -2.40 17.64
C CYS A 111 -13.92 -2.38 18.47
N VAL A 112 -13.93 -1.68 19.60
CA VAL A 112 -12.76 -1.56 20.50
C VAL A 112 -13.01 -2.23 21.86
N GLN A 113 -14.08 -3.03 21.95
CA GLN A 113 -14.47 -3.78 23.16
C GLN A 113 -14.46 -2.92 24.43
N TRP A 114 -14.97 -1.68 24.32
CA TRP A 114 -14.97 -0.76 25.46
C TRP A 114 -15.98 -1.17 26.53
N THR A 115 -15.52 -1.38 27.76
CA THR A 115 -16.34 -1.88 28.88
C THR A 115 -16.57 -0.87 30.00
N SER A 116 -16.48 0.44 29.71
CA SER A 116 -16.82 1.56 30.63
C SER A 116 -15.69 2.07 31.54
N LYS A 117 -14.45 2.17 31.05
CA LYS A 117 -13.45 3.03 31.74
C LYS A 117 -13.71 4.51 31.38
N VAL A 118 -13.18 5.43 32.20
CA VAL A 118 -13.38 6.88 32.06
C VAL A 118 -12.54 7.46 30.90
N ASN A 119 -11.36 6.89 30.63
CA ASN A 119 -10.43 7.33 29.58
C ASN A 119 -10.23 6.20 28.58
N PHE A 120 -10.34 6.46 27.27
CA PHE A 120 -10.11 5.51 26.18
C PHE A 120 -8.93 5.89 25.30
N LEU A 121 -7.97 4.98 25.15
CA LEU A 121 -6.92 5.05 24.16
C LEU A 121 -7.19 4.01 23.07
N CYS A 122 -7.06 4.40 21.80
CA CYS A 122 -7.24 3.44 20.71
C CYS A 122 -6.01 2.52 20.58
N PRO A 123 -6.13 1.36 19.90
CA PRO A 123 -5.01 0.42 19.73
C PRO A 123 -3.75 1.02 19.07
N ALA A 124 -3.91 2.12 18.33
CA ALA A 124 -2.81 2.85 17.71
C ALA A 124 -2.14 3.87 18.64
N CYS A 125 -2.80 4.29 19.72
CA CYS A 125 -2.26 5.21 20.73
C CYS A 125 -1.87 4.52 22.04
N GLU A 126 -2.29 3.26 22.25
CA GLU A 126 -1.80 2.41 23.35
C GLU A 126 -0.40 1.82 23.11
N ASN A 127 0.13 1.95 21.88
CA ASN A 127 1.48 1.50 21.49
C ASN A 127 2.38 2.68 21.11
#